data_AF-A0AAD1Y4E5-F1
#
_entry.id   AF-A0AAD1Y4E5-F1
#
_cell.length_a   1.000
_cell.length_b   1.000
_cell.length_c   1.000
_cell.angle_alpha   90.00
_cell.angle_beta   90.00
_cell.angle_gamma   90.00
#
_symmetry.space_group_name_H-M   'P 1'
#
loop_
_entity.id
_entity.type
_entity.pdbx_description
1 polymer ?
#
loop_
_entity_poly.entity_id
_entity_poly.type
_entity_poly.pdbx_seq_one_letter_code
_entity_poly.pdbx_strand_id
1 'polypeptide(L)'
;MWLKLLKTNNLESLLKPTIIKGRYRAPAIRGKQRQILKQCFRRAGLPWIYEPITPVINTTSCYNRMPRETRTQRNKKIKIAQIRSKLVDMDQKILDYRKEQIDNRPYTGQDRHLRDMLLAYAKGHKRKQVTGEMQGPGGQFVKKKIGGSGGKLSKKDKHFKAQTEEFLANL
;
A
#
# COMPACT_ATOMS: atom_id res chain seq x y z
N MET A 1 -18.50 -1.00 57.98
CA MET A 1 -19.30 0.15 57.48
C MET A 1 -20.01 0.82 58.64
N TRP A 2 -20.84 0.09 59.38
CA TRP A 2 -21.60 0.58 60.54
C TRP A 2 -20.74 1.31 61.58
N LEU A 3 -19.61 0.73 62.01
CA LEU A 3 -18.67 1.41 62.93
C LEU A 3 -18.10 2.73 62.38
N LYS A 4 -18.00 2.89 61.06
CA LYS A 4 -17.52 4.14 60.46
C LYS A 4 -18.59 5.24 60.53
N LEU A 5 -19.86 4.85 60.40
CA LEU A 5 -21.00 5.75 60.55
C LEU A 5 -21.15 6.25 61.99
N LEU A 6 -20.85 5.41 62.97
CA LEU A 6 -20.88 5.80 64.39
C LEU A 6 -19.81 6.83 64.77
N LYS A 7 -18.67 6.83 64.07
CA LYS A 7 -17.54 7.73 64.38
C LYS A 7 -17.74 9.15 63.88
N THR A 8 -18.64 9.38 62.93
CA THR A 8 -18.80 10.68 62.28
C THR A 8 -20.27 10.95 61.98
N ASN A 9 -20.77 12.11 62.42
CA ASN A 9 -22.15 12.52 62.18
C ASN A 9 -22.41 12.94 60.72
N ASN A 10 -21.36 13.22 59.94
CA ASN A 10 -21.48 13.62 58.54
C ASN A 10 -21.24 12.43 57.59
N LEU A 11 -22.31 11.94 56.96
CA LEU A 11 -22.25 10.85 55.99
C LEU A 11 -21.61 11.27 54.64
N GLU A 12 -21.73 12.55 54.27
CA GLU A 12 -21.26 13.05 52.98
C GLU A 12 -19.73 12.94 52.85
N SER A 13 -19.00 13.26 53.92
CA SER A 13 -17.54 13.17 53.97
C SER A 13 -17.03 11.73 53.85
N LEU A 14 -17.83 10.75 54.28
CA LEU A 14 -17.48 9.33 54.14
C LEU A 14 -17.73 8.80 52.73
N LEU A 15 -18.67 9.40 52.00
CA LEU A 15 -19.06 8.98 50.66
C LEU A 15 -18.21 9.63 49.57
N LYS A 16 -17.76 10.88 49.75
CA LYS A 16 -16.96 11.60 48.77
C LYS A 16 -15.45 11.29 48.93
N PRO A 17 -14.69 11.19 47.83
CA PRO A 17 -13.23 11.12 47.92
C PRO A 17 -12.66 12.43 48.48
N THR A 18 -11.58 12.35 49.25
CA THR A 18 -10.92 13.52 49.84
C THR A 18 -9.54 13.72 49.22
N ILE A 19 -9.10 14.97 49.08
CA ILE A 19 -7.75 15.28 48.57
C ILE A 19 -6.81 15.45 49.75
N ILE A 20 -5.74 14.65 49.80
CA ILE A 20 -4.71 14.73 50.85
C ILE A 20 -3.35 14.80 50.18
N LYS A 21 -2.60 15.89 50.43
CA LYS A 21 -1.28 16.15 49.82
C LYS A 21 -1.30 16.02 48.28
N GLY A 22 -2.30 16.64 47.66
CA GLY A 22 -2.47 16.67 46.19
C GLY A 22 -2.95 15.35 45.56
N ARG A 23 -3.23 14.30 46.35
CA ARG A 23 -3.73 13.01 45.84
C ARG A 23 -5.15 12.74 46.31
N TYR A 24 -6.00 12.26 45.40
CA TYR A 24 -7.32 11.77 45.77
C TYR A 24 -7.20 10.47 46.56
N ARG A 25 -7.78 10.46 47.77
CA ARG A 25 -7.98 9.28 48.59
C ARG A 25 -9.38 8.74 48.32
N ALA A 26 -9.47 7.42 48.25
CA ALA A 26 -10.74 6.73 48.10
C ALA A 26 -11.66 7.06 49.29
N PRO A 27 -12.99 7.12 49.06
CA PRO A 27 -13.94 7.38 50.13
C PRO A 27 -13.88 6.30 51.21
N ALA A 28 -14.17 6.69 52.45
CA ALA A 28 -14.18 5.78 53.59
C ALA A 28 -15.22 4.65 53.42
N ILE A 29 -16.34 4.96 52.77
CA ILE A 29 -17.38 4.02 52.34
C ILE A 29 -17.22 3.77 50.83
N ARG A 30 -16.85 2.53 50.47
CA ARG A 30 -16.66 2.10 49.07
C ARG A 30 -17.99 1.73 48.41
N GLY A 31 -17.98 1.53 47.09
CA GLY A 31 -19.18 1.28 46.27
C GLY A 31 -20.12 0.19 46.80
N LYS A 32 -19.60 -0.99 47.19
CA LYS A 32 -20.44 -2.09 47.73
C LYS A 32 -21.16 -1.68 49.03
N GLN A 33 -20.46 -0.99 49.92
CA GLN A 33 -21.01 -0.50 51.19
C GLN A 33 -22.05 0.62 50.95
N ARG A 34 -21.76 1.52 50.01
CA ARG A 34 -22.71 2.54 49.57
C ARG A 34 -24.02 1.93 49.05
N GLN A 35 -23.93 0.87 48.23
CA GLN A 35 -25.11 0.19 47.69
C GLN A 35 -25.97 -0.45 48.79
N ILE A 36 -25.34 -1.02 49.81
CA ILE A 36 -26.04 -1.56 50.99
C ILE A 36 -26.78 -0.44 51.72
N LEU A 37 -26.14 0.70 51.97
CA LEU A 37 -26.82 1.86 52.59
C LEU A 37 -27.98 2.35 51.74
N LYS A 38 -27.77 2.52 50.43
CA LYS A 38 -28.83 2.90 49.50
C LYS A 38 -30.01 1.92 49.54
N GLN A 39 -29.76 0.63 49.74
CA GLN A 39 -30.82 -0.36 49.93
C GLN A 39 -31.53 -0.22 51.28
N CYS A 40 -30.80 0.03 52.37
CA CYS A 40 -31.37 0.28 53.69
C CYS A 40 -32.30 1.51 53.69
N PHE A 41 -31.84 2.63 53.10
CA PHE A 41 -32.65 3.84 52.97
C PHE A 41 -33.93 3.58 52.16
N ARG A 42 -33.81 2.88 51.03
CA ARG A 42 -34.97 2.49 50.21
C ARG A 42 -35.96 1.60 50.99
N ARG A 43 -35.48 0.64 51.78
CA ARG A 43 -36.33 -0.22 52.62
C ARG A 43 -37.02 0.55 53.74
N ALA A 44 -36.39 1.60 54.26
CA ALA A 44 -36.96 2.50 55.27
C ALA A 44 -37.89 3.58 54.67
N GLY A 45 -38.10 3.60 53.35
CA GLY A 45 -38.89 4.63 52.67
C GLY A 45 -38.22 6.01 52.62
N LEU A 46 -36.91 6.09 52.91
CA LEU A 46 -36.17 7.35 52.92
C LEU A 46 -35.48 7.60 51.57
N PRO A 47 -35.47 8.85 51.07
CA PRO A 47 -34.79 9.19 49.83
C PRO A 47 -33.26 9.16 49.98
N TRP A 48 -32.57 8.72 48.93
CA TRP A 48 -31.11 8.75 48.86
C TRP A 48 -30.64 10.07 48.25
N ILE A 49 -30.33 11.07 49.08
CA ILE A 49 -29.99 12.44 48.66
C ILE A 49 -28.56 12.63 48.13
N TYR A 50 -27.69 11.62 48.27
CA TYR A 50 -26.26 11.76 47.96
C TYR A 50 -25.90 11.47 46.49
N GLU A 51 -26.85 11.00 45.69
CA GLU A 51 -26.68 10.75 44.25
C GLU A 51 -27.88 11.32 43.49
N PRO A 52 -27.70 11.80 42.26
CA PRO A 52 -28.81 12.28 41.44
C PRO A 52 -29.83 11.15 41.22
N ILE A 53 -31.12 11.50 41.29
CA ILE A 53 -32.24 10.56 41.10
C ILE A 53 -32.27 10.07 39.66
N THR A 54 -31.96 10.95 38.71
CA THR A 54 -31.96 10.65 37.29
C THR A 54 -30.67 9.91 36.90
N PRO A 55 -30.75 8.80 36.16
CA PRO A 55 -29.58 8.13 35.63
C PRO A 55 -28.82 9.07 34.68
N VAL A 56 -27.50 8.99 34.68
CA VAL A 56 -26.66 9.74 33.74
C VAL A 56 -26.88 9.17 32.34
N ILE A 57 -27.49 9.95 31.45
CA ILE A 57 -27.64 9.59 30.03
C ILE A 57 -26.26 9.73 29.38
N ASN A 58 -25.66 8.60 29.02
CA ASN A 58 -24.35 8.56 28.37
C ASN A 58 -24.50 8.88 26.88
N THR A 59 -24.57 10.17 26.54
CA THR A 59 -24.59 10.64 25.14
C THR A 59 -23.29 10.29 24.39
N THR A 60 -22.19 10.18 25.12
CA THR A 60 -20.85 9.84 24.61
C THR A 60 -20.56 8.33 24.60
N SER A 61 -21.58 7.49 24.81
CA SER A 61 -21.42 6.04 24.78
C SER A 61 -20.85 5.55 23.45
N CYS A 62 -19.94 4.58 23.50
CA CYS A 62 -19.39 3.95 22.29
C CYS A 62 -20.46 3.28 21.43
N TYR A 63 -21.58 2.85 22.04
CA TYR A 63 -22.72 2.26 21.35
C TYR A 63 -23.49 3.25 20.49
N ASN A 64 -23.38 4.56 20.77
CA ASN A 64 -24.00 5.59 19.95
C ASN A 64 -23.16 5.90 18.69
N ARG A 65 -21.90 5.43 18.64
CA ARG A 65 -21.02 5.67 17.51
C ARG A 65 -21.31 4.65 16.41
N MET A 66 -21.38 5.14 15.17
CA MET A 66 -21.48 4.27 14.00
C MET A 66 -20.32 3.24 13.99
N PRO A 67 -20.61 1.94 13.82
CA PRO A 67 -19.58 0.92 13.84
C PRO A 67 -18.62 1.10 12.66
N ARG A 68 -17.34 0.84 12.91
CA ARG A 68 -16.33 0.88 11.85
C ARG A 68 -16.49 -0.35 10.95
N GLU A 69 -16.66 -0.12 9.65
CA GLU A 69 -16.72 -1.19 8.67
C GLU A 69 -15.41 -1.98 8.57
N THR A 70 -15.53 -3.28 8.25
CA THR A 70 -14.38 -4.15 7.97
C THR A 70 -13.59 -3.65 6.75
N ARG A 71 -12.30 -4.00 6.67
CA ARG A 71 -11.45 -3.63 5.51
C ARG A 71 -12.05 -4.12 4.18
N THR A 72 -12.63 -5.31 4.18
CA THR A 72 -13.25 -5.92 3.00
C THR A 72 -14.47 -5.13 2.53
N GLN A 73 -15.33 -4.69 3.45
CA GLN A 73 -16.51 -3.88 3.13
C GLN A 73 -16.11 -2.53 2.53
N ARG A 74 -15.19 -1.82 3.18
CA ARG A 74 -14.69 -0.52 2.69
C ARG A 74 -14.10 -0.60 1.28
N ASN A 75 -13.36 -1.67 0.98
CA ASN A 75 -12.68 -1.83 -0.31
C ASN A 75 -13.53 -2.50 -1.39
N LYS A 76 -14.72 -3.01 -1.08
CA LYS A 76 -15.57 -3.75 -2.02
C LYS A 76 -15.90 -2.93 -3.25
N LYS A 77 -16.29 -1.66 -3.06
CA LYS A 77 -16.65 -0.74 -4.17
C LYS A 77 -15.47 -0.48 -5.10
N ILE A 78 -14.29 -0.25 -4.53
CA ILE A 78 -13.05 -0.02 -5.29
C ILE A 78 -12.70 -1.25 -6.13
N LYS A 79 -12.77 -2.45 -5.54
CA LYS A 79 -12.51 -3.71 -6.27
C LYS A 79 -13.47 -3.90 -7.43
N ILE A 80 -14.76 -3.64 -7.22
CA ILE A 80 -15.77 -3.75 -8.30
C ILE A 80 -15.47 -2.77 -9.43
N ALA A 81 -15.09 -1.53 -9.11
CA ALA A 81 -14.72 -0.54 -10.13
C ALA A 81 -13.50 -0.99 -10.96
N GLN A 82 -12.47 -1.51 -10.30
CA GLN A 82 -11.28 -2.04 -10.98
C GLN A 82 -11.59 -3.25 -11.87
N ILE A 83 -12.51 -4.13 -11.45
CA ILE A 83 -12.94 -5.25 -12.28
C ILE A 83 -13.66 -4.74 -13.53
N ARG A 84 -14.57 -3.77 -13.37
CA ARG A 84 -15.30 -3.18 -14.49
C ARG A 84 -14.38 -2.53 -15.52
N SER A 85 -13.40 -1.74 -15.09
CA SER A 85 -12.45 -1.12 -16.03
C SER A 85 -11.64 -2.19 -16.79
N LYS A 86 -11.20 -3.25 -16.11
CA LYS A 86 -10.45 -4.34 -16.75
C LYS A 86 -11.29 -5.15 -17.73
N LEU A 87 -12.59 -5.31 -17.48
CA LEU A 87 -13.50 -6.01 -18.39
C LEU A 87 -13.70 -5.23 -19.70
N VAL A 88 -13.74 -3.91 -19.64
CA VAL A 88 -13.82 -3.06 -20.84
C VAL A 88 -12.57 -3.23 -21.71
N ASP A 89 -11.39 -3.26 -21.10
CA ASP A 89 -10.12 -3.41 -21.84
C ASP A 89 -9.84 -4.85 -22.31
N MET A 90 -10.68 -5.82 -21.95
CA MET A 90 -10.38 -7.24 -22.12
C MET A 90 -10.34 -7.64 -23.59
N ASP A 91 -11.26 -7.12 -24.41
CA ASP A 91 -11.38 -7.51 -25.82
C ASP A 91 -10.16 -7.07 -26.64
N GLN A 92 -9.65 -5.87 -26.38
CA GLN A 92 -8.42 -5.37 -27.01
C GLN A 92 -7.22 -6.24 -26.63
N LYS A 93 -7.07 -6.57 -25.36
CA LYS A 93 -5.99 -7.46 -24.90
C LYS A 93 -6.04 -8.85 -25.53
N ILE A 94 -7.24 -9.36 -25.81
CA ILE A 94 -7.40 -10.63 -26.53
C ILE A 94 -6.91 -10.50 -27.98
N LEU A 95 -7.23 -9.41 -28.66
CA LEU A 95 -6.76 -9.16 -30.03
C LEU A 95 -5.24 -8.98 -30.08
N ASP A 96 -4.69 -8.19 -29.16
CA ASP A 96 -3.24 -7.96 -29.05
C ASP A 96 -2.51 -9.27 -28.80
N TYR A 97 -3.00 -10.09 -27.85
CA TYR A 97 -2.44 -11.40 -27.58
C TYR A 97 -2.49 -12.33 -28.81
N ARG A 98 -3.61 -12.35 -29.53
CA ARG A 98 -3.72 -13.14 -30.77
C ARG A 98 -2.73 -12.68 -31.83
N LYS A 99 -2.57 -11.37 -31.99
CA LYS A 99 -1.60 -10.79 -32.93
C LYS A 99 -0.17 -11.18 -32.54
N GLU A 100 0.19 -11.03 -31.26
CA GLU A 100 1.49 -11.45 -30.74
C GLU A 100 1.75 -12.94 -30.97
N GLN A 101 0.74 -13.81 -30.82
CA GLN A 101 0.91 -15.25 -31.11
C GLN A 101 1.15 -15.52 -32.59
N ILE A 102 0.49 -14.77 -33.48
CA ILE A 102 0.70 -14.88 -34.94
C ILE A 102 2.10 -14.38 -35.31
N ASP A 103 2.48 -13.20 -34.82
CA ASP A 103 3.76 -12.56 -35.14
C ASP A 103 4.96 -13.34 -34.60
N ASN A 104 4.80 -13.99 -33.44
CA ASN A 104 5.83 -14.83 -32.84
C ASN A 104 5.91 -16.24 -33.45
N ARG A 105 5.00 -16.62 -34.35
CA ARG A 105 5.06 -17.91 -35.03
C ARG A 105 6.33 -17.95 -35.89
N PRO A 106 7.10 -19.06 -35.89
CA PRO A 106 8.26 -19.16 -36.76
C PRO A 106 7.82 -19.04 -38.22
N TYR A 107 8.54 -18.21 -38.99
CA TYR A 107 8.35 -18.09 -40.44
C TYR A 107 8.48 -19.45 -41.11
N THR A 108 7.60 -19.74 -42.05
CA THR A 108 7.55 -20.98 -42.82
C THR A 108 7.62 -20.69 -44.32
N GLY A 109 8.09 -21.65 -45.13
CA GLY A 109 8.09 -21.51 -46.59
C GLY A 109 9.07 -20.46 -47.12
N GLN A 110 8.63 -19.68 -48.12
CA GLN A 110 9.44 -18.67 -48.80
C GLN A 110 9.86 -17.52 -47.88
N ASP A 111 9.00 -17.11 -46.94
CA ASP A 111 9.27 -16.01 -46.00
C ASP A 111 10.46 -16.32 -45.09
N ARG A 112 10.60 -17.59 -44.67
CA ARG A 112 11.78 -18.03 -43.91
C ARG A 112 13.05 -17.87 -44.74
N HIS A 113 13.00 -18.27 -46.00
CA HIS A 113 14.15 -18.20 -46.90
C HIS A 113 14.57 -16.74 -47.17
N LEU A 114 13.61 -15.86 -47.42
CA LEU A 114 13.84 -14.42 -47.59
C LEU A 114 14.44 -13.81 -46.32
N ARG A 115 13.91 -14.13 -45.14
CA ARG A 115 14.46 -13.67 -43.86
C ARG A 115 15.90 -14.12 -43.66
N ASP A 116 16.20 -15.39 -43.94
CA ASP A 116 17.54 -15.97 -43.82
C ASP A 116 18.51 -15.33 -44.82
N MET A 117 18.08 -15.09 -46.06
CA MET A 117 18.86 -14.36 -47.08
C MET A 117 19.14 -12.92 -46.65
N LEU A 118 18.13 -12.19 -46.16
CA LEU A 118 18.27 -10.81 -45.69
C LEU A 118 19.22 -10.74 -44.49
N LEU A 119 19.10 -11.66 -43.53
CA LEU A 119 20.02 -11.78 -42.41
C LEU A 119 21.46 -12.07 -42.87
N ALA A 120 21.64 -12.97 -43.83
CA ALA A 120 22.94 -13.30 -44.39
C ALA A 120 23.56 -12.10 -45.13
N TYR A 121 22.77 -11.39 -45.95
CA TYR A 121 23.19 -10.18 -46.66
C TYR A 121 23.60 -9.06 -45.69
N ALA A 122 22.77 -8.78 -44.68
CA ALA A 122 23.06 -7.79 -43.65
C ALA A 122 24.33 -8.14 -42.84
N LYS A 123 24.57 -9.44 -42.59
CA LYS A 123 25.79 -9.92 -41.92
C LYS A 123 27.03 -9.84 -42.82
N GLY A 124 26.89 -10.08 -44.12
CA GLY A 124 27.94 -9.94 -45.13
C GLY A 124 28.41 -8.51 -45.30
N HIS A 125 27.50 -7.52 -45.25
CA HIS A 125 27.84 -6.10 -45.34
C HIS A 125 28.68 -5.59 -44.16
N LYS A 126 28.44 -6.12 -42.94
CA LYS A 126 29.21 -5.72 -41.74
C LYS A 126 30.65 -6.25 -41.74
N ARG A 127 30.96 -7.33 -42.47
CA ARG A 127 32.32 -7.87 -42.58
C ARG A 127 33.22 -7.09 -43.55
N LYS A 128 32.66 -6.35 -44.51
CA LYS A 128 33.44 -5.55 -45.47
C LYS A 128 33.82 -4.16 -44.99
N GLN A 129 33.28 -3.70 -43.85
CA GLN A 129 33.57 -2.37 -43.29
C GLN A 129 34.60 -2.37 -42.15
N VAL A 130 35.13 -3.53 -41.74
CA VAL A 130 36.18 -3.63 -40.72
C VAL A 130 37.40 -4.29 -41.36
N THR A 131 38.54 -3.58 -41.28
CA THR A 131 39.90 -3.89 -41.78
C THR A 131 40.16 -3.76 -43.29
N GLY A 132 40.13 -2.52 -43.78
CA GLY A 132 41.20 -2.02 -44.64
C GLY A 132 42.37 -1.57 -43.76
N GLU A 133 43.11 -2.51 -43.17
CA GLU A 133 44.40 -2.20 -42.54
C GLU A 133 45.45 -2.16 -43.66
N MET A 134 45.85 -0.94 -44.05
CA MET A 134 47.08 -0.74 -44.81
C MET A 134 48.26 -1.27 -43.97
N GLN A 135 48.93 -2.31 -44.47
CA GLN A 135 50.26 -2.69 -44.01
C GLN A 135 51.24 -1.55 -44.32
N GLY A 136 51.57 -0.75 -43.32
CA GLY A 136 52.78 0.07 -43.33
C GLY A 136 54.00 -0.79 -42.99
N PRO A 137 55.17 -0.55 -43.61
CA PRO A 137 56.40 -1.26 -43.28
C PRO A 137 56.94 -0.69 -41.97
N GLY A 138 56.74 -1.40 -40.87
CA GLY A 138 57.22 -0.97 -39.57
C GLY A 138 56.63 -1.83 -38.46
N GLY A 139 57.27 -2.96 -38.19
CA GLY A 139 56.88 -3.84 -37.09
C GLY A 139 57.00 -3.16 -35.74
N GLN A 140 55.92 -3.15 -34.98
CA GLN A 140 55.90 -3.28 -33.52
C GLN A 140 54.46 -3.59 -33.06
N PHE A 141 54.22 -4.86 -32.72
CA PHE A 141 52.98 -5.28 -32.07
C PHE A 141 53.02 -4.89 -30.59
N VAL A 142 52.33 -3.82 -30.21
CA VAL A 142 51.99 -3.55 -28.80
C VAL A 142 50.59 -4.09 -28.53
N LYS A 143 50.51 -5.24 -27.84
CA LYS A 143 49.25 -5.75 -27.26
C LYS A 143 48.78 -4.80 -26.15
N LYS A 144 47.93 -3.83 -26.49
CA LYS A 144 47.18 -3.05 -25.50
C LYS A 144 45.84 -3.75 -25.23
N LYS A 145 45.74 -4.46 -24.11
CA LYS A 145 44.44 -4.91 -23.56
C LYS A 145 43.59 -3.67 -23.27
N ILE A 146 42.59 -3.40 -24.09
CA ILE A 146 41.50 -2.48 -23.73
C ILE A 146 40.42 -3.34 -23.08
N GLY A 147 40.36 -3.26 -21.75
CA GLY A 147 39.25 -3.79 -20.99
C GLY A 147 37.94 -3.15 -21.44
N GLY A 148 36.90 -3.97 -21.56
CA GLY A 148 35.56 -3.52 -21.90
C GLY A 148 35.07 -2.49 -20.91
N SER A 149 34.93 -1.25 -21.37
CA SER A 149 34.05 -0.26 -20.76
C SER A 149 32.84 -0.13 -21.66
N GLY A 150 31.64 -0.24 -21.06
CA GLY A 150 30.36 -0.06 -21.76
C GLY A 150 30.31 1.32 -22.40
N GLY A 151 30.60 1.37 -23.70
CA GLY A 151 30.54 2.58 -24.51
C GLY A 151 29.10 3.03 -24.68
N LYS A 152 28.75 4.15 -24.03
CA LYS A 152 27.53 4.91 -24.35
C LYS A 152 27.62 5.31 -25.83
N LEU A 153 26.61 4.93 -26.62
CA LEU A 153 26.47 5.30 -28.04
C LEU A 153 26.70 6.80 -28.24
N SER A 154 27.59 7.13 -29.19
CA SER A 154 27.87 8.50 -29.63
C SER A 154 26.58 9.19 -30.06
N LYS A 155 26.47 10.52 -29.83
CA LYS A 155 25.29 11.31 -30.21
C LYS A 155 24.95 11.18 -31.71
N LYS A 156 25.95 10.96 -32.56
CA LYS A 156 25.74 10.74 -34.01
C LYS A 156 25.04 9.40 -34.30
N ASP A 157 25.38 8.35 -33.57
CA ASP A 157 24.80 7.02 -33.74
C ASP A 157 23.35 6.96 -33.21
N LYS A 158 23.04 7.76 -32.18
CA LYS A 158 21.65 7.93 -31.71
C LYS A 158 20.76 8.61 -32.74
N HIS A 159 21.31 9.60 -33.46
CA HIS A 159 20.57 10.33 -34.47
C HIS A 159 20.26 9.47 -35.70
N PHE A 160 21.22 8.63 -36.12
CA PHE A 160 21.01 7.68 -37.21
C PHE A 160 19.97 6.61 -36.84
N LYS A 161 20.00 6.11 -35.60
CA LYS A 161 19.04 5.11 -35.13
C LYS A 161 17.62 5.67 -35.06
N ALA A 162 17.45 6.93 -34.61
CA ALA A 162 16.16 7.60 -34.59
C ALA A 162 15.58 7.81 -36.01
N GLN A 163 16.43 8.20 -36.97
CA GLN A 163 15.99 8.37 -38.37
C GLN A 163 15.57 7.05 -39.03
N THR A 164 16.24 5.94 -38.70
CA THR A 164 15.84 4.61 -39.21
C THR A 164 14.54 4.09 -38.57
N GLU A 165 14.27 4.45 -37.32
CA GLU A 165 13.03 4.07 -36.63
C GLU A 165 11.83 4.91 -37.13
N GLU A 166 12.03 6.20 -37.43
CA GLU A 166 10.99 7.04 -38.08
C GLU A 166 10.67 6.62 -39.52
N PHE A 167 11.67 6.18 -40.28
CA PHE A 167 11.44 5.69 -41.65
C PHE A 167 10.64 4.38 -41.68
N LEU A 168 10.89 3.47 -40.72
CA LEU A 168 10.16 2.22 -40.61
C LEU A 168 8.75 2.36 -40.03
N ALA A 169 8.46 3.46 -39.32
CA ALA A 169 7.13 3.76 -38.78
C ALA A 169 6.17 4.38 -39.82
N ASN A 170 6.69 4.86 -40.95
CA ASN A 170 5.93 5.51 -42.02
C ASN A 170 5.73 4.62 -43.27
N LEU A 171 6.09 3.34 -43.19
CA LEU A 171 5.76 2.28 -44.15
C LEU A 171 4.66 1.38 -43.57
#